data_AF-A0A3M1H6N3-F1
#
_entry.id   AF-A0A3M1H6N3-F1
#
_cell.length_a   1.000
_cell.length_b   1.000
_cell.length_c   1.000
_cell.angle_alpha   90.00
_cell.angle_beta   90.00
_cell.angle_gamma   90.00
#
_symmetry.space_group_name_H-M   'P 1'
#
loop_
_entity.id
_entity.type
_entity.pdbx_description
1 polymer ?
#
loop_
_entity_poly.entity_id
_entity_poly.type
_entity_poly.pdbx_seq_one_letter_code
_entity_poly.pdbx_strand_id
1 'polypeptide(L)'
;MKLLVTGGLGYIGSHTAYLAIQEGHDVVILDNLSRGNKEALPPGAKWFSASLQNEQELDKIFRANQFDGVLHFAAYCYVGESVEKPQLYYENNLMGSLHLIHKMMEYKVPCLVLSSTAAVYGNPFTEGKKWGKITEDFPRNPMNPYGRTKATLEEILEDYQKKGKLNFISLRYFNAAGAHPEGILGEVHNPETHLIPILLQTALGKRKEAQIYGTHYPTPDGTCVRDFIHVWDLARAHLLALEKMDSFSGEAFNLGAERGYSIREVVETVKKITQVDFSVIEGPPRPGDPPYLVASSEKARELLGWSPQYSDLETIVTHAFQWFQNPTWKFTYEKIPSSNKEDS
;
A
#
# COMPACT_ATOMS: atom_id res chain seq x y z
N MET A 1 13.00 19.98 -1.93
CA MET A 1 13.83 18.75 -2.06
C MET A 1 13.63 18.14 -3.42
N LYS A 2 14.66 17.49 -3.96
CA LYS A 2 14.59 16.62 -5.12
C LYS A 2 14.41 15.16 -4.68
N LEU A 3 13.27 14.57 -4.98
CA LEU A 3 12.85 13.27 -4.47
C LEU A 3 12.82 12.23 -5.59
N LEU A 4 13.35 11.04 -5.28
CA LEU A 4 13.13 9.85 -6.09
C LEU A 4 11.94 9.08 -5.53
N VAL A 5 10.90 8.88 -6.33
CA VAL A 5 9.72 8.06 -5.98
C VAL A 5 9.76 6.79 -6.82
N THR A 6 10.21 5.69 -6.21
CA THR A 6 10.18 4.38 -6.90
C THR A 6 8.76 3.80 -6.79
N GLY A 7 8.24 3.20 -7.86
CA GLY A 7 6.84 2.73 -7.87
C GLY A 7 5.84 3.90 -7.91
N GLY A 8 6.30 5.08 -8.34
CA GLY A 8 5.51 6.31 -8.35
C GLY A 8 4.38 6.34 -9.38
N LEU A 9 4.22 5.30 -10.20
CA LEU A 9 3.07 5.13 -11.11
C LEU A 9 2.11 4.05 -10.63
N GLY A 10 2.36 3.46 -9.45
CA GLY A 10 1.41 2.62 -8.75
C GLY A 10 0.38 3.43 -7.96
N TYR A 11 -0.53 2.74 -7.28
CA TYR A 11 -1.64 3.37 -6.55
C TYR A 11 -1.17 4.40 -5.50
N ILE A 12 -0.45 3.96 -4.45
CA ILE A 12 -0.03 4.86 -3.36
C ILE A 12 1.09 5.80 -3.80
N GLY A 13 2.00 5.30 -4.64
CA GLY A 13 3.15 6.06 -5.14
C GLY A 13 2.75 7.27 -5.99
N SER A 14 1.73 7.14 -6.84
CA SER A 14 1.23 8.25 -7.67
C SER A 14 0.58 9.35 -6.84
N HIS A 15 -0.24 8.99 -5.83
CA HIS A 15 -0.83 9.96 -4.91
C HIS A 15 0.25 10.70 -4.11
N THR A 16 1.28 9.98 -3.66
CA THR A 16 2.40 10.59 -2.92
C THR A 16 3.24 11.50 -3.82
N ALA A 17 3.55 11.08 -5.04
CA ALA A 17 4.28 11.89 -6.01
C ALA A 17 3.51 13.16 -6.41
N TYR A 18 2.19 13.04 -6.60
CA TYR A 18 1.33 14.17 -6.91
C TYR A 18 1.30 15.19 -5.76
N LEU A 19 1.07 14.73 -4.53
CA LEU A 19 1.09 15.59 -3.34
C LEU A 19 2.48 16.25 -3.16
N ALA A 20 3.57 15.51 -3.36
CA ALA A 20 4.93 16.06 -3.26
C ALA A 20 5.16 17.21 -4.25
N ILE A 21 4.65 17.10 -5.48
CA ILE A 21 4.75 18.19 -6.47
C ILE A 21 3.90 19.39 -6.04
N GLN A 22 2.69 19.16 -5.53
CA GLN A 22 1.83 20.24 -5.00
C GLN A 22 2.51 20.98 -3.84
N GLU A 23 3.31 20.29 -3.04
CA GLU A 23 4.10 20.87 -1.94
C GLU A 23 5.45 21.47 -2.40
N GLY A 24 5.70 21.51 -3.72
CA GLY A 24 6.85 22.20 -4.31
C GLY A 24 8.14 21.37 -4.39
N HIS A 25 8.06 20.04 -4.25
CA HIS A 25 9.21 19.15 -4.44
C HIS A 25 9.48 18.89 -5.93
N ASP A 26 10.76 18.74 -6.30
CA ASP A 26 11.18 18.24 -7.62
C ASP A 26 11.11 16.70 -7.60
N VAL A 27 10.20 16.10 -8.36
CA VAL A 27 9.91 14.66 -8.29
C VAL A 27 10.40 13.94 -9.53
N VAL A 28 11.25 12.93 -9.30
CA VAL A 28 11.67 11.94 -10.28
C VAL A 28 11.04 10.61 -9.95
N ILE A 29 10.38 9.98 -10.91
CA ILE A 29 9.72 8.68 -10.78
C ILE A 29 10.59 7.62 -11.45
N LEU A 30 10.78 6.51 -10.76
CA LEU A 30 11.32 5.27 -11.32
C LEU A 30 10.24 4.20 -11.22
N ASP A 31 9.75 3.73 -12.36
CA ASP A 31 8.69 2.72 -12.41
C ASP A 31 8.81 1.94 -13.73
N ASN A 32 8.67 0.62 -13.68
CA ASN A 32 8.75 -0.25 -14.87
C ASN A 32 7.38 -0.59 -15.47
N LEU A 33 6.30 -0.04 -14.94
CA LEU A 33 4.90 -0.31 -15.33
C LEU A 33 4.48 -1.78 -15.20
N SER A 34 5.20 -2.59 -14.41
CA SER A 34 4.80 -3.99 -14.16
C SER A 34 3.43 -4.08 -13.48
N ARG A 35 3.14 -3.15 -12.55
CA ARG A 35 1.82 -2.97 -11.90
C ARG A 35 1.41 -1.51 -11.76
N GLY A 36 2.15 -0.61 -12.39
CA GLY A 36 1.83 0.82 -12.45
C GLY A 36 1.04 1.16 -13.72
N ASN A 37 0.56 2.40 -13.78
CA ASN A 37 -0.12 2.94 -14.96
C ASN A 37 0.55 4.23 -15.40
N LYS A 38 0.96 4.31 -16.68
CA LYS A 38 1.60 5.52 -17.23
C LYS A 38 0.72 6.76 -17.11
N GLU A 39 -0.60 6.59 -17.17
CA GLU A 39 -1.56 7.70 -17.04
C GLU A 39 -1.56 8.30 -15.62
N ALA A 40 -1.04 7.57 -14.62
CA ALA A 40 -0.86 8.07 -13.26
C ALA A 40 0.35 9.01 -13.11
N LEU A 41 1.09 9.31 -14.19
CA LEU A 41 2.23 10.20 -14.19
C LEU A 41 1.79 11.62 -13.78
N PRO A 42 2.20 12.13 -12.61
CA PRO A 42 1.83 13.47 -12.19
C PRO A 42 2.40 14.53 -13.14
N PRO A 43 1.63 15.58 -13.47
CA PRO A 43 2.16 16.71 -14.23
C PRO A 43 3.40 17.30 -13.54
N GLY A 44 4.48 17.50 -14.30
CA GLY A 44 5.74 18.04 -13.79
C GLY A 44 6.74 16.99 -13.29
N ALA A 45 6.35 15.73 -13.11
CA ALA A 45 7.29 14.67 -12.76
C ALA A 45 8.14 14.23 -13.96
N LYS A 46 9.43 13.96 -13.72
CA LYS A 46 10.27 13.24 -14.70
C LYS A 46 10.17 11.75 -14.44
N TRP A 47 9.86 10.95 -15.46
CA TRP A 47 9.77 9.49 -15.33
C TRP A 47 10.89 8.76 -16.07
N PHE A 48 11.46 7.76 -15.41
CA PHE A 48 12.35 6.77 -15.98
C PHE A 48 11.69 5.38 -15.95
N SER A 49 11.50 4.80 -17.14
CA SER A 49 10.95 3.45 -17.31
C SER A 49 12.03 2.40 -17.04
N ALA A 50 12.24 2.03 -15.78
CA ALA A 50 13.29 1.09 -15.39
C ALA A 50 12.86 0.20 -14.22
N SER A 51 13.42 -1.00 -14.17
CA SER A 51 13.30 -1.92 -13.03
C SER A 51 14.41 -1.64 -12.02
N LEU A 52 14.13 -1.80 -10.72
CA LEU A 52 15.17 -1.80 -9.68
C LEU A 52 16.19 -2.94 -9.85
N GLN A 53 15.86 -3.96 -10.62
CA GLN A 53 16.80 -5.03 -10.95
C GLN A 53 17.83 -4.62 -12.02
N ASN A 54 17.61 -3.49 -12.71
CA ASN A 54 18.55 -2.99 -13.71
C ASN A 54 19.52 -1.98 -13.08
N GLU A 55 20.63 -2.49 -12.54
CA GLU A 55 21.65 -1.68 -11.88
C GLU A 55 22.30 -0.63 -12.81
N GLN A 56 22.38 -0.90 -14.11
CA GLN A 56 22.95 0.04 -15.09
C GLN A 56 22.04 1.25 -15.30
N GLU A 57 20.73 1.04 -15.39
CA GLU A 57 19.76 2.14 -15.46
C GLU A 57 19.67 2.89 -14.14
N LEU A 58 19.73 2.20 -13.00
CA LEU A 58 19.85 2.87 -11.70
C LEU A 58 21.10 3.76 -11.64
N ASP A 59 22.27 3.27 -12.08
CA ASP A 59 23.49 4.08 -12.10
C ASP A 59 23.33 5.35 -12.94
N LYS A 60 22.75 5.24 -14.13
CA LYS A 60 22.48 6.41 -15.00
C LYS A 60 21.56 7.42 -14.32
N ILE A 61 20.50 6.95 -13.66
CA ILE A 61 19.52 7.81 -12.98
C ILE A 61 20.18 8.54 -11.82
N PHE A 62 20.93 7.83 -10.97
CA PHE A 62 21.62 8.43 -9.83
C PHE A 62 22.79 9.33 -10.25
N ARG A 63 23.50 9.02 -11.33
CA ARG A 63 24.55 9.91 -11.86
C ARG A 63 23.99 11.21 -12.41
N ALA A 64 22.79 11.17 -13.02
CA ALA A 64 22.15 12.32 -13.62
C ALA A 64 21.39 13.21 -12.61
N ASN A 65 21.24 12.77 -11.35
CA ASN A 65 20.41 13.45 -10.37
C ASN A 65 21.05 13.39 -8.97
N GLN A 66 21.09 14.53 -8.28
CA GLN A 66 21.39 14.57 -6.86
C GLN A 66 20.06 14.55 -6.08
N PHE A 67 19.76 13.42 -5.44
CA PHE A 67 18.54 13.26 -4.66
C PHE A 67 18.74 13.64 -3.20
N ASP A 68 17.76 14.34 -2.64
CA ASP A 68 17.70 14.65 -1.20
C ASP A 68 17.05 13.52 -0.40
N GLY A 69 16.27 12.65 -1.05
CA GLY A 69 15.62 11.53 -0.39
C GLY A 69 14.88 10.61 -1.36
N VAL A 70 14.55 9.40 -0.87
CA VAL A 70 13.83 8.38 -1.63
C VAL A 70 12.52 8.02 -0.91
N LEU A 71 11.41 8.01 -1.65
CA LEU A 71 10.14 7.41 -1.23
C LEU A 71 9.97 6.07 -1.95
N HIS A 72 10.08 4.96 -1.23
CA HIS A 72 10.22 3.64 -1.83
C HIS A 72 8.93 2.82 -1.81
N PHE A 73 8.18 2.81 -2.93
CA PHE A 73 6.95 2.04 -3.12
C PHE A 73 7.07 0.83 -4.06
N ALA A 74 8.20 0.67 -4.77
CA ALA A 74 8.37 -0.35 -5.81
C ALA A 74 8.47 -1.78 -5.25
N ALA A 75 7.33 -2.36 -4.87
CA ALA A 75 7.19 -3.71 -4.36
C ALA A 75 5.90 -4.37 -4.87
N TYR A 76 5.94 -5.68 -5.10
CA TYR A 76 4.74 -6.48 -5.25
C TYR A 76 4.06 -6.68 -3.90
N CYS A 77 2.73 -6.66 -3.87
CA CYS A 77 1.92 -6.61 -2.64
C CYS A 77 0.83 -7.69 -2.53
N TYR A 78 0.70 -8.61 -3.49
CA TYR A 78 -0.37 -9.61 -3.47
C TYR A 78 0.01 -10.81 -2.61
N VAL A 79 -0.59 -10.92 -1.42
CA VAL A 79 -0.28 -11.98 -0.46
C VAL A 79 -0.42 -13.39 -1.05
N GLY A 80 -1.54 -13.67 -1.74
CA GLY A 80 -1.78 -15.00 -2.34
C GLY A 80 -0.73 -15.38 -3.38
N GLU A 81 -0.44 -14.47 -4.31
CA GLU A 81 0.59 -14.68 -5.33
C GLU A 81 1.98 -14.85 -4.70
N SER A 82 2.28 -14.18 -3.59
CA SER A 82 3.57 -14.34 -2.91
C SER A 82 3.79 -15.75 -2.37
N VAL A 83 2.71 -16.45 -1.99
CA VAL A 83 2.78 -17.85 -1.54
C VAL A 83 2.98 -18.78 -2.73
N GLU A 84 2.29 -18.52 -3.85
CA GLU A 84 2.40 -19.32 -5.07
C GLU A 84 3.74 -19.12 -5.80
N LYS A 85 4.25 -17.89 -5.82
CA LYS A 85 5.44 -17.44 -6.57
C LYS A 85 6.40 -16.67 -5.67
N PRO A 86 6.96 -17.28 -4.61
CA PRO A 86 7.78 -16.58 -3.63
C PRO A 86 9.03 -15.94 -4.26
N GLN A 87 9.67 -16.60 -5.23
CA GLN A 87 10.87 -16.09 -5.91
C GLN A 87 10.66 -14.68 -6.48
N LEU A 88 9.51 -14.43 -7.12
CA LEU A 88 9.16 -13.13 -7.70
C LEU A 88 9.19 -12.00 -6.67
N TYR A 89 8.75 -12.29 -5.44
CA TYR A 89 8.72 -11.33 -4.34
C TYR A 89 10.10 -11.10 -3.76
N TYR A 90 10.92 -12.13 -3.59
CA TYR A 90 12.31 -11.94 -3.13
C TYR A 90 13.15 -11.17 -4.15
N GLU A 91 13.04 -11.48 -5.44
CA GLU A 91 13.77 -10.77 -6.49
C GLU A 91 13.35 -9.29 -6.59
N ASN A 92 12.04 -9.02 -6.61
CA ASN A 92 11.57 -7.66 -6.75
C ASN A 92 11.70 -6.85 -5.45
N ASN A 93 11.15 -7.35 -4.35
CA ASN A 93 11.01 -6.59 -3.12
C ASN A 93 12.28 -6.56 -2.27
N LEU A 94 13.14 -7.59 -2.35
CA LEU A 94 14.37 -7.65 -1.57
C LEU A 94 15.58 -7.30 -2.41
N MET A 95 15.86 -8.04 -3.49
CA MET A 95 17.04 -7.78 -4.33
C MET A 95 16.96 -6.41 -5.02
N GLY A 96 15.81 -6.05 -5.60
CA GLY A 96 15.59 -4.72 -6.16
C GLY A 96 15.82 -3.58 -5.15
N SER A 97 15.32 -3.74 -3.93
CA SER A 97 15.52 -2.77 -2.85
C SER A 97 16.99 -2.68 -2.40
N LEU A 98 17.72 -3.80 -2.38
CA LEU A 98 19.15 -3.81 -2.10
C LEU A 98 19.95 -3.04 -3.17
N HIS A 99 19.62 -3.21 -4.45
CA HIS A 99 20.25 -2.42 -5.51
C HIS A 99 20.00 -0.92 -5.34
N LEU A 100 18.77 -0.54 -4.98
CA LEU A 100 18.41 0.84 -4.68
C LEU A 100 19.23 1.38 -3.49
N ILE A 101 19.27 0.66 -2.37
CA ILE A 101 20.03 1.05 -1.18
C ILE A 101 21.53 1.17 -1.51
N HIS A 102 22.10 0.23 -2.27
CA HIS A 102 23.49 0.32 -2.71
C HIS A 102 23.77 1.60 -3.51
N LYS A 103 22.87 1.98 -4.43
CA LYS A 103 23.01 3.21 -5.21
C LYS A 103 22.82 4.47 -4.36
N MET A 104 21.89 4.45 -3.40
CA MET A 104 21.77 5.53 -2.42
C MET A 104 23.07 5.74 -1.65
N MET A 105 23.72 4.65 -1.22
CA MET A 105 25.00 4.72 -0.52
C MET A 105 26.13 5.27 -1.40
N GLU A 106 26.24 4.76 -2.64
CA GLU A 106 27.27 5.16 -3.60
C GLU A 106 27.18 6.66 -3.94
N TYR A 107 25.96 7.15 -4.15
CA TYR A 107 25.68 8.54 -4.54
C TYR A 107 25.30 9.44 -3.36
N LYS A 108 25.46 8.95 -2.13
CA LYS A 108 25.26 9.70 -0.87
C LYS A 108 23.88 10.34 -0.73
N VAL A 109 22.83 9.61 -1.13
CA VAL A 109 21.44 10.01 -0.87
C VAL A 109 21.13 9.74 0.61
N PRO A 110 20.71 10.75 1.38
CA PRO A 110 20.83 10.70 2.83
C PRO A 110 19.73 9.89 3.51
N CYS A 111 18.55 9.77 2.88
CA CYS A 111 17.40 9.17 3.55
C CYS A 111 16.41 8.42 2.65
N LEU A 112 15.69 7.47 3.28
CA LEU A 112 14.67 6.63 2.67
C LEU A 112 13.40 6.58 3.54
N VAL A 113 12.24 6.87 2.96
CA VAL A 113 10.95 6.49 3.56
C VAL A 113 10.49 5.18 2.91
N LEU A 114 10.37 4.13 3.70
CA LEU A 114 9.94 2.82 3.27
C LEU A 114 8.42 2.69 3.39
N SER A 115 7.77 2.39 2.28
CA SER A 115 6.42 1.82 2.28
C SER A 115 6.50 0.37 2.77
N SER A 116 6.23 0.16 4.06
CA SER A 116 6.16 -1.15 4.70
C SER A 116 4.70 -1.62 4.79
N THR A 117 4.41 -2.59 5.64
CA THR A 117 3.08 -3.24 5.72
C THR A 117 2.80 -3.77 7.12
N ALA A 118 1.53 -3.79 7.51
CA ALA A 118 1.08 -4.52 8.69
C ALA A 118 1.31 -6.05 8.59
N ALA A 119 1.52 -6.60 7.39
CA ALA A 119 1.83 -8.03 7.22
C ALA A 119 3.14 -8.45 7.89
N VAL A 120 4.00 -7.51 8.31
CA VAL A 120 5.19 -7.81 9.13
C VAL A 120 4.81 -8.38 10.50
N TYR A 121 3.63 -8.06 11.03
CA TYR A 121 3.18 -8.53 12.35
C TYR A 121 2.62 -9.96 12.34
N GLY A 122 2.21 -10.47 11.18
CA GLY A 122 1.56 -11.77 11.08
C GLY A 122 0.18 -11.81 11.74
N ASN A 123 -0.01 -12.74 12.68
CA ASN A 123 -1.25 -12.86 13.45
C ASN A 123 -1.03 -12.42 14.92
N PRO A 124 -1.26 -11.12 15.23
CA PRO A 124 -0.99 -10.57 16.56
C PRO A 124 -1.95 -11.08 17.65
N PHE A 125 -3.15 -11.53 17.26
CA PHE A 125 -4.19 -12.00 18.17
C PHE A 125 -4.35 -13.52 18.04
N THR A 126 -3.45 -14.25 18.70
CA THR A 126 -3.62 -15.68 18.94
C THR A 126 -4.77 -15.93 19.93
N GLU A 127 -5.33 -17.14 19.91
CA GLU A 127 -6.46 -17.56 20.75
C GLU A 127 -6.32 -17.10 22.21
N GLY A 128 -7.39 -16.53 22.76
CA GLY A 128 -7.47 -16.06 24.15
C GLY A 128 -7.09 -14.59 24.40
N LYS A 129 -6.60 -13.85 23.39
CA LYS A 129 -6.35 -12.40 23.52
C LYS A 129 -7.59 -11.58 23.13
N LYS A 130 -7.86 -10.51 23.89
CA LYS A 130 -8.88 -9.52 23.56
C LYS A 130 -8.46 -8.75 22.29
N TRP A 131 -9.40 -8.52 21.38
CA TRP A 131 -9.19 -7.64 20.23
C TRP A 131 -8.71 -6.26 20.70
N GLY A 132 -7.62 -5.79 20.12
CA GLY A 132 -6.99 -4.51 20.45
C GLY A 132 -6.40 -3.85 19.22
N LYS A 133 -5.77 -2.69 19.41
CA LYS A 133 -5.02 -2.01 18.35
C LYS A 133 -3.59 -2.55 18.32
N ILE A 134 -3.06 -2.77 17.13
CA ILE A 134 -1.69 -3.26 16.91
C ILE A 134 -0.74 -2.06 16.98
N THR A 135 0.14 -2.07 17.97
CA THR A 135 1.18 -1.07 18.21
C THR A 135 2.51 -1.51 17.59
N GLU A 136 3.47 -0.59 17.51
CA GLU A 136 4.75 -0.82 16.84
C GLU A 136 5.69 -1.77 17.58
N ASP A 137 5.44 -2.02 18.87
CA ASP A 137 6.14 -2.97 19.74
C ASP A 137 5.72 -4.43 19.52
N PHE A 138 4.67 -4.69 18.74
CA PHE A 138 4.34 -6.05 18.35
C PHE A 138 5.51 -6.68 17.56
N PRO A 139 5.86 -7.95 17.85
CA PRO A 139 6.96 -8.61 17.17
C PRO A 139 6.69 -8.75 15.67
N ARG A 140 7.73 -8.59 14.85
CA ARG A 140 7.68 -8.93 13.43
C ARG A 140 7.67 -10.45 13.29
N ASN A 141 6.53 -11.04 12.94
CA ASN A 141 6.35 -12.47 12.72
C ASN A 141 5.53 -12.75 11.45
N PRO A 142 6.06 -12.41 10.26
CA PRO A 142 5.31 -12.49 9.01
C PRO A 142 4.94 -13.92 8.64
N MET A 143 3.68 -14.14 8.22
CA MET A 143 3.15 -15.46 7.88
C MET A 143 3.24 -15.82 6.39
N ASN A 144 3.66 -14.90 5.53
CA ASN A 144 3.74 -15.10 4.09
C ASN A 144 5.01 -14.46 3.50
N PRO A 145 5.42 -14.88 2.28
CA PRO A 145 6.62 -14.33 1.63
C PRO A 145 6.59 -12.82 1.42
N TYR A 146 5.45 -12.21 1.06
CA TYR A 146 5.32 -10.76 0.96
C TYR A 146 5.69 -10.05 2.26
N GLY A 147 5.04 -10.40 3.38
CA GLY A 147 5.33 -9.85 4.70
C GLY A 147 6.79 -10.11 5.11
N ARG A 148 7.34 -11.27 4.77
CA ARG A 148 8.74 -11.62 5.06
C ARG A 148 9.72 -10.71 4.32
N THR A 149 9.50 -10.45 3.02
CA THR A 149 10.36 -9.53 2.26
C THR A 149 10.38 -8.12 2.85
N LYS A 150 9.23 -7.64 3.34
CA LYS A 150 9.13 -6.31 3.98
C LYS A 150 9.81 -6.28 5.35
N ALA A 151 9.59 -7.30 6.19
CA ALA A 151 10.25 -7.40 7.49
C ALA A 151 11.78 -7.47 7.35
N THR A 152 12.29 -8.31 6.44
CA THR A 152 13.73 -8.42 6.17
C THR A 152 14.31 -7.11 5.62
N LEU A 153 13.57 -6.38 4.79
CA LEU A 153 14.03 -5.08 4.31
C LEU A 153 14.14 -4.05 5.44
N GLU A 154 13.20 -4.05 6.40
CA GLU A 154 13.33 -3.20 7.60
C GLU A 154 14.57 -3.57 8.42
N GLU A 155 14.84 -4.85 8.64
CA GLU A 155 16.04 -5.33 9.36
C GLU A 155 17.34 -4.89 8.68
N ILE A 156 17.39 -4.97 7.34
CA ILE A 156 18.52 -4.50 6.56
C ILE A 156 18.74 -3.00 6.75
N LEU A 157 17.66 -2.20 6.69
CA LEU A 157 17.75 -0.75 6.90
C LEU A 157 18.22 -0.40 8.31
N GLU A 158 17.75 -1.12 9.34
CA GLU A 158 18.24 -1.00 10.73
C GLU A 158 19.76 -1.24 10.81
N ASP A 159 20.28 -2.23 10.09
CA ASP A 159 21.71 -2.52 10.06
C ASP A 159 22.54 -1.43 9.35
N TYR A 160 22.01 -0.79 8.31
CA TYR A 160 22.64 0.37 7.68
C TYR A 160 22.59 1.61 8.58
N GLN A 161 21.46 1.86 9.23
CA GLN A 161 21.26 3.01 10.10
C GLN A 161 22.17 2.95 11.34
N LYS A 162 22.34 1.78 11.96
CA LYS A 162 23.31 1.56 13.06
C LYS A 162 24.76 1.87 12.67
N LYS A 163 25.11 1.78 11.39
CA LYS A 163 26.44 2.14 10.86
C LYS A 163 26.54 3.60 10.44
N GLY A 164 25.51 4.42 10.68
CA GLY A 164 25.44 5.83 10.28
C GLY A 164 25.44 6.02 8.76
N LYS A 165 24.99 5.02 8.01
CA LYS A 165 25.11 4.98 6.55
C LYS A 165 23.90 5.55 5.83
N LEU A 166 22.70 5.31 6.35
CA LEU A 166 21.45 5.71 5.72
C LEU A 166 20.42 6.00 6.82
N ASN A 167 19.76 7.16 6.75
CA ASN A 167 18.59 7.42 7.57
C ASN A 167 17.35 6.81 6.92
N PHE A 168 16.46 6.23 7.73
CA PHE A 168 15.20 5.74 7.19
C PHE A 168 14.06 5.84 8.19
N ILE A 169 12.84 5.86 7.67
CA ILE A 169 11.61 5.66 8.44
C ILE A 169 10.76 4.61 7.72
N SER A 170 10.20 3.67 8.47
CA SER A 170 9.31 2.63 7.94
C SER A 170 7.85 2.95 8.26
N LEU A 171 7.01 3.03 7.23
CA LEU A 171 5.58 3.26 7.38
C LEU A 171 4.82 1.95 7.19
N ARG A 172 4.31 1.38 8.29
CA ARG A 172 3.59 0.10 8.32
C ARG A 172 2.10 0.38 8.26
N TYR A 173 1.48 0.12 7.13
CA TYR A 173 0.06 0.39 6.97
C TYR A 173 -0.73 -0.85 6.57
N PHE A 174 -2.04 -0.76 6.81
CA PHE A 174 -3.00 -1.84 6.68
C PHE A 174 -3.62 -1.83 5.28
N ASN A 175 -4.89 -1.48 5.13
CA ASN A 175 -5.57 -1.51 3.84
C ASN A 175 -5.70 -0.09 3.29
N ALA A 176 -4.84 0.27 2.32
CA ALA A 176 -5.00 1.51 1.58
C ALA A 176 -6.30 1.47 0.76
N ALA A 177 -7.08 2.55 0.79
CA ALA A 177 -8.35 2.65 0.09
C ALA A 177 -8.67 4.12 -0.27
N GLY A 178 -9.70 4.33 -1.09
CA GLY A 178 -10.09 5.65 -1.54
C GLY A 178 -9.51 6.02 -2.90
N ALA A 179 -9.43 7.32 -3.15
CA ALA A 179 -8.84 7.89 -4.35
C ALA A 179 -8.41 9.34 -4.03
N HIS A 180 -7.85 10.04 -5.00
CA HIS A 180 -7.65 11.48 -4.87
C HIS A 180 -8.99 12.17 -4.55
N PRO A 181 -9.09 13.11 -3.59
CA PRO A 181 -10.37 13.73 -3.20
C PRO A 181 -11.13 14.39 -4.35
N GLU A 182 -10.40 14.92 -5.33
CA GLU A 182 -10.97 15.53 -6.55
C GLU A 182 -11.13 14.55 -7.74
N GLY A 183 -10.87 13.24 -7.53
CA GLY A 183 -11.00 12.23 -8.58
C GLY A 183 -9.94 12.33 -9.69
N ILE A 184 -8.73 12.82 -9.40
CA ILE A 184 -7.63 12.98 -10.37
C ILE A 184 -6.82 11.69 -10.54
N LEU A 185 -6.65 10.94 -9.46
CA LEU A 185 -5.95 9.66 -9.40
C LEU A 185 -6.84 8.68 -8.65
N GLY A 186 -6.69 7.39 -8.93
CA GLY A 186 -7.30 6.35 -8.13
C GLY A 186 -6.64 5.00 -8.36
N GLU A 187 -7.25 3.96 -7.81
CA GLU A 187 -6.69 2.62 -7.83
C GLU A 187 -6.92 1.92 -9.17
N VAL A 188 -5.84 1.40 -9.76
CA VAL A 188 -5.89 0.57 -10.98
C VAL A 188 -4.93 -0.60 -10.81
N HIS A 189 -5.50 -1.79 -10.58
CA HIS A 189 -4.77 -3.05 -10.50
C HIS A 189 -5.30 -4.06 -11.52
N ASN A 190 -4.40 -4.90 -12.04
CA ASN A 190 -4.75 -6.02 -12.91
C ASN A 190 -3.95 -7.28 -12.50
N PRO A 191 -4.59 -8.32 -11.92
CA PRO A 191 -5.98 -8.34 -11.46
C PRO A 191 -6.20 -7.45 -10.22
N GLU A 192 -7.44 -6.98 -10.02
CA GLU A 192 -7.84 -6.31 -8.78
C GLU A 192 -8.16 -7.33 -7.68
N THR A 193 -7.51 -7.18 -6.52
CA THR A 193 -7.58 -8.10 -5.38
C THR A 193 -8.14 -7.47 -4.10
N HIS A 194 -8.29 -6.15 -4.05
CA HIS A 194 -8.74 -5.42 -2.87
C HIS A 194 -10.27 -5.30 -2.81
N LEU A 195 -10.80 -5.31 -1.58
CA LEU A 195 -12.24 -5.43 -1.32
C LEU A 195 -13.06 -4.29 -1.93
N ILE A 196 -12.73 -3.04 -1.58
CA ILE A 196 -13.53 -1.87 -1.99
C ILE A 196 -13.58 -1.74 -3.53
N PRO A 197 -12.44 -1.79 -4.26
CA PRO A 197 -12.46 -1.85 -5.73
C PRO A 197 -13.29 -2.98 -6.32
N ILE A 198 -13.24 -4.20 -5.76
CA ILE A 198 -14.04 -5.35 -6.24
C ILE A 198 -15.54 -5.07 -6.05
N LEU A 199 -15.94 -4.53 -4.90
CA LEU A 199 -17.33 -4.18 -4.62
C LEU A 199 -17.83 -3.08 -5.57
N LEU A 200 -17.03 -2.03 -5.79
CA LEU A 200 -17.35 -0.95 -6.73
C LEU A 200 -17.44 -1.45 -8.19
N GLN A 201 -16.53 -2.33 -8.61
CA GLN A 201 -16.59 -2.96 -9.93
C GLN A 201 -17.87 -3.80 -10.09
N THR A 202 -18.32 -4.47 -9.02
CA THR A 202 -19.58 -5.24 -9.04
C THR A 202 -20.79 -4.32 -9.10
N ALA A 203 -20.83 -3.25 -8.29
CA ALA A 203 -21.88 -2.23 -8.33
C ALA A 203 -21.98 -1.55 -9.72
N LEU A 204 -20.85 -1.36 -10.41
CA LEU A 204 -20.78 -0.80 -11.76
C LEU A 204 -20.99 -1.84 -12.88
N GLY A 205 -21.37 -3.08 -12.54
CA GLY A 205 -21.64 -4.15 -13.51
C GLY A 205 -20.41 -4.65 -14.27
N LYS A 206 -19.19 -4.34 -13.82
CA LYS A 206 -17.94 -4.87 -14.37
C LYS A 206 -17.66 -6.31 -13.89
N ARG A 207 -18.29 -6.71 -12.79
CA ARG A 207 -18.30 -8.07 -12.24
C ARG A 207 -19.73 -8.51 -12.01
N LYS A 208 -19.98 -9.81 -12.11
CA LYS A 208 -21.30 -10.40 -11.84
C LYS A 208 -21.65 -10.37 -10.35
N GLU A 209 -20.66 -10.68 -9.51
CA GLU A 209 -20.81 -10.78 -8.06
C GLU A 209 -19.47 -10.52 -7.36
N ALA A 210 -19.56 -10.11 -6.10
CA ALA A 210 -18.44 -10.08 -5.17
C ALA A 210 -18.57 -11.21 -4.16
N GLN A 211 -17.47 -11.58 -3.50
CA GLN A 211 -17.44 -12.68 -2.54
C GLN A 211 -16.88 -12.22 -1.18
N ILE A 212 -17.58 -12.57 -0.10
CA ILE A 212 -17.08 -12.52 1.27
C ILE A 212 -16.39 -13.85 1.56
N TYR A 213 -15.15 -13.80 2.04
CA TYR A 213 -14.36 -14.99 2.36
C TYR A 213 -14.41 -15.25 3.87
N GLY A 214 -15.21 -16.24 4.27
CA GLY A 214 -15.41 -16.66 5.66
C GLY A 214 -16.41 -15.77 6.42
N THR A 215 -17.39 -16.42 7.05
CA THR A 215 -18.48 -15.75 7.79
C THR A 215 -18.71 -16.34 9.20
N HIS A 216 -17.69 -17.05 9.72
CA HIS A 216 -17.70 -17.70 11.03
C HIS A 216 -16.49 -17.33 11.90
N TYR A 217 -15.91 -16.15 11.69
CA TYR A 217 -14.86 -15.63 12.53
C TYR A 217 -15.38 -15.18 13.91
N PRO A 218 -14.54 -15.16 14.95
CA PRO A 218 -14.88 -14.64 16.28
C PRO A 218 -14.99 -13.10 16.34
N THR A 219 -15.76 -12.51 15.42
CA THR A 219 -16.05 -11.08 15.28
C THR A 219 -17.56 -10.84 15.39
N PRO A 220 -18.03 -9.59 15.61
CA PRO A 220 -19.44 -9.33 15.89
C PRO A 220 -20.45 -9.86 14.85
N ASP A 221 -20.06 -9.92 13.57
CA ASP A 221 -20.95 -10.36 12.47
C ASP A 221 -20.42 -11.60 11.71
N GLY A 222 -19.41 -12.26 12.28
CA GLY A 222 -18.76 -13.44 11.72
C GLY A 222 -17.77 -13.16 10.58
N THR A 223 -17.63 -11.92 10.09
CA THR A 223 -16.68 -11.59 9.01
C THR A 223 -15.41 -10.91 9.53
N CYS A 224 -14.32 -11.01 8.76
CA CYS A 224 -13.05 -10.37 9.10
C CYS A 224 -13.21 -8.86 9.36
N VAL A 225 -12.49 -8.33 10.35
CA VAL A 225 -12.42 -6.90 10.65
C VAL A 225 -11.09 -6.33 10.16
N ARG A 226 -11.15 -5.24 9.40
CA ARG A 226 -9.99 -4.59 8.79
C ARG A 226 -10.01 -3.09 9.04
N ASP A 227 -8.83 -2.53 9.17
CA ASP A 227 -8.59 -1.08 9.20
C ASP A 227 -8.27 -0.59 7.79
N PHE A 228 -9.07 0.38 7.33
CA PHE A 228 -8.96 1.02 6.03
C PHE A 228 -8.49 2.45 6.20
N ILE A 229 -7.44 2.81 5.48
CA ILE A 229 -6.82 4.12 5.54
C ILE A 229 -6.89 4.77 4.16
N HIS A 230 -7.28 6.05 4.14
CA HIS A 230 -7.40 6.80 2.91
C HIS A 230 -6.02 7.00 2.26
N VAL A 231 -5.89 6.74 0.96
CA VAL A 231 -4.63 6.85 0.22
C VAL A 231 -4.03 8.25 0.26
N TRP A 232 -4.87 9.28 0.32
CA TRP A 232 -4.41 10.66 0.49
C TRP A 232 -3.82 10.93 1.87
N ASP A 233 -4.39 10.33 2.93
CA ASP A 233 -3.82 10.42 4.27
C ASP A 233 -2.49 9.66 4.35
N LEU A 234 -2.38 8.52 3.67
CA LEU A 234 -1.12 7.78 3.51
C LEU A 234 -0.07 8.62 2.77
N ALA A 235 -0.42 9.27 1.67
CA ALA A 235 0.49 10.14 0.93
C ALA A 235 1.07 11.24 1.84
N ARG A 236 0.21 11.89 2.64
CA ARG A 236 0.63 12.91 3.61
C ARG A 236 1.57 12.35 4.68
N ALA A 237 1.34 11.13 5.16
CA ALA A 237 2.23 10.48 6.13
C ALA A 237 3.65 10.27 5.59
N HIS A 238 3.80 9.95 4.29
CA HIS A 238 5.12 9.77 3.68
C HIS A 238 5.92 11.08 3.63
N LEU A 239 5.26 12.21 3.36
CA LEU A 239 5.92 13.52 3.35
C LEU A 239 6.27 13.98 4.78
N LEU A 240 5.37 13.77 5.74
CA LEU A 240 5.66 14.05 7.15
C LEU A 240 6.81 13.19 7.68
N ALA A 241 6.87 11.90 7.31
CA ALA A 241 8.00 11.04 7.66
C ALA A 241 9.31 11.59 7.09
N LEU A 242 9.31 12.06 5.85
CA LEU A 242 10.48 12.67 5.23
C LEU A 242 10.92 13.96 5.96
N GLU A 243 9.97 14.83 6.32
CA GLU A 243 10.24 16.05 7.10
C GLU A 243 10.82 15.77 8.50
N LYS A 244 10.43 14.63 9.10
CA LYS A 244 10.82 14.25 10.46
C LYS A 244 12.00 13.28 10.52
N MET A 245 12.62 13.01 9.37
CA MET A 245 13.70 12.02 9.22
C MET A 245 14.86 12.22 10.21
N ASP A 246 15.29 13.47 10.42
CA ASP A 246 16.43 13.76 11.31
C ASP A 246 16.12 13.48 12.79
N SER A 247 14.85 13.53 13.17
CA SER A 247 14.42 13.30 14.57
C SER A 247 14.11 11.83 14.86
N PHE A 248 13.66 11.07 13.86
CA PHE A 248 13.12 9.72 14.06
C PHE A 248 13.70 8.69 13.08
N SER A 249 14.91 8.92 12.59
CA SER A 249 15.63 7.92 11.79
C SER A 249 15.75 6.60 12.56
N GLY A 250 15.43 5.49 11.89
CA GLY A 250 15.40 4.15 12.46
C GLY A 250 14.02 3.73 12.98
N GLU A 251 13.05 4.63 13.03
CA GLU A 251 11.73 4.34 13.58
C GLU A 251 10.77 3.72 12.55
N ALA A 252 9.83 2.93 13.08
CA ALA A 252 8.64 2.51 12.36
C ALA A 252 7.39 3.20 12.92
N PHE A 253 6.42 3.48 12.05
CA PHE A 253 5.12 4.06 12.40
C PHE A 253 3.99 3.29 11.76
N ASN A 254 2.99 2.94 12.57
CA ASN A 254 1.75 2.36 12.10
C ASN A 254 0.82 3.46 11.58
N LEU A 255 0.27 3.24 10.39
CA LEU A 255 -0.73 4.12 9.81
C LEU A 255 -2.04 3.34 9.59
N GLY A 256 -3.07 3.74 10.32
CA GLY A 256 -4.44 3.27 10.20
C GLY A 256 -5.43 4.33 10.64
N ALA A 257 -6.71 4.09 10.39
CA ALA A 257 -7.81 4.92 10.88
C ALA A 257 -8.14 4.61 12.35
N GLU A 258 -7.56 3.55 12.92
CA GLU A 258 -7.85 3.02 14.25
C GLU A 258 -9.30 2.57 14.48
N ARG A 259 -10.09 2.53 13.40
CA ARG A 259 -11.46 2.04 13.37
C ARG A 259 -11.51 0.84 12.44
N GLY A 260 -11.77 -0.32 13.04
CA GLY A 260 -12.01 -1.55 12.30
C GLY A 260 -13.43 -1.58 11.74
N TYR A 261 -13.55 -2.03 10.49
CA TYR A 261 -14.82 -2.34 9.84
C TYR A 261 -14.84 -3.81 9.46
N SER A 262 -15.95 -4.48 9.72
CA SER A 262 -16.20 -5.82 9.22
C SER A 262 -16.38 -5.82 7.70
N ILE A 263 -16.22 -6.97 7.05
CA ILE A 263 -16.48 -7.08 5.60
C ILE A 263 -17.93 -6.75 5.27
N ARG A 264 -18.91 -7.13 6.13
CA ARG A 264 -20.32 -6.77 5.88
C ARG A 264 -20.56 -5.27 6.02
N GLU A 265 -19.96 -4.60 7.00
CA GLU A 265 -20.06 -3.14 7.13
C GLU A 265 -19.54 -2.43 5.88
N VAL A 266 -18.45 -2.92 5.28
CA VAL A 266 -17.92 -2.39 4.02
C VAL A 266 -18.89 -2.63 2.86
N VAL A 267 -19.46 -3.84 2.74
CA VAL A 267 -20.46 -4.16 1.71
C VAL A 267 -21.66 -3.22 1.80
N GLU A 268 -22.24 -3.07 2.98
CA GLU A 268 -23.41 -2.20 3.21
C GLU A 268 -23.09 -0.73 2.92
N THR A 269 -21.89 -0.28 3.28
CA THR A 269 -21.46 1.09 2.96
C THR A 269 -21.33 1.30 1.46
N VAL A 270 -20.77 0.32 0.71
CA VAL A 270 -20.70 0.42 -0.75
C VAL A 270 -22.09 0.40 -1.38
N LYS A 271 -23.03 -0.44 -0.93
CA LYS A 271 -24.42 -0.41 -1.40
C LYS A 271 -25.08 0.94 -1.13
N LYS A 272 -24.89 1.51 0.07
CA LYS A 272 -25.40 2.83 0.45
C LYS A 272 -24.85 3.93 -0.45
N ILE A 273 -23.54 3.99 -0.69
CA ILE A 273 -22.93 5.08 -1.49
C ILE A 273 -23.27 4.92 -2.98
N THR A 274 -23.26 3.70 -3.50
CA THR A 274 -23.55 3.46 -4.92
C THR A 274 -25.04 3.49 -5.25
N GLN A 275 -25.92 3.33 -4.25
CA GLN A 275 -27.37 3.15 -4.41
C GLN A 275 -27.71 1.95 -5.31
N VAL A 276 -26.83 0.93 -5.34
CA VAL A 276 -27.00 -0.30 -6.11
C VAL A 276 -27.00 -1.49 -5.15
N ASP A 277 -28.05 -2.31 -5.21
CA ASP A 277 -28.09 -3.60 -4.52
C ASP A 277 -27.47 -4.69 -5.40
N PHE A 278 -26.14 -4.80 -5.37
CA PHE A 278 -25.37 -5.75 -6.17
C PHE A 278 -25.19 -7.11 -5.46
N SER A 279 -24.95 -8.16 -6.25
CA SER A 279 -24.79 -9.54 -5.75
C SER A 279 -23.50 -9.70 -4.93
N VAL A 280 -23.65 -10.24 -3.72
CA VAL A 280 -22.56 -10.62 -2.83
C VAL A 280 -22.81 -12.03 -2.32
N ILE A 281 -21.86 -12.94 -2.57
CA ILE A 281 -21.93 -14.34 -2.12
C ILE A 281 -20.99 -14.58 -0.95
N GLU A 282 -21.33 -15.54 -0.09
CA GLU A 282 -20.45 -16.01 0.97
C GLU A 282 -19.68 -17.24 0.48
N GLY A 283 -18.39 -17.33 0.82
CA GLY A 283 -17.59 -18.51 0.52
C GLY A 283 -16.57 -18.81 1.61
N PRO A 284 -15.69 -19.81 1.37
CA PRO A 284 -14.76 -20.27 2.39
C PRO A 284 -13.75 -19.18 2.80
N PRO A 285 -13.23 -19.23 4.03
CA PRO A 285 -12.17 -18.32 4.48
C PRO A 285 -10.91 -18.50 3.64
N ARG A 286 -10.13 -17.41 3.49
CA ARG A 286 -8.81 -17.48 2.86
C ARG A 286 -7.80 -18.06 3.85
N PRO A 287 -6.96 -19.04 3.46
CA PRO A 287 -5.92 -19.57 4.33
C PRO A 287 -5.00 -18.45 4.84
N GLY A 288 -4.80 -18.39 6.16
CA GLY A 288 -3.91 -17.42 6.79
C GLY A 288 -4.47 -15.99 6.90
N ASP A 289 -5.75 -15.77 6.56
CA ASP A 289 -6.39 -14.45 6.74
C ASP A 289 -6.83 -14.25 8.20
N PRO A 290 -6.22 -13.32 8.95
CA PRO A 290 -6.52 -13.15 10.38
C PRO A 290 -7.92 -12.55 10.59
N PRO A 291 -8.65 -12.94 11.65
CA PRO A 291 -9.99 -12.42 11.92
C PRO A 291 -10.04 -10.92 12.14
N TYR A 292 -8.98 -10.31 12.67
CA TYR A 292 -9.00 -8.93 13.13
C TYR A 292 -7.62 -8.27 12.94
N LEU A 293 -7.59 -7.13 12.24
CA LEU A 293 -6.40 -6.31 12.05
C LEU A 293 -6.76 -4.84 12.11
N VAL A 294 -6.40 -4.17 13.21
CA VAL A 294 -6.59 -2.73 13.39
C VAL A 294 -5.34 -2.10 13.96
N ALA A 295 -4.91 -0.97 13.38
CA ALA A 295 -3.70 -0.27 13.79
C ALA A 295 -3.94 0.53 15.07
N SER A 296 -2.89 0.72 15.86
CA SER A 296 -2.72 1.97 16.59
C SER A 296 -1.98 2.94 15.68
N SER A 297 -2.30 4.22 15.75
CA SER A 297 -1.61 5.32 15.07
C SER A 297 -1.21 6.43 16.04
N GLU A 298 -1.20 6.11 17.33
CA GLU A 298 -0.81 7.01 18.41
C GLU A 298 0.59 7.57 18.20
N LYS A 299 1.58 6.70 17.96
CA LYS A 299 2.96 7.10 17.70
C LYS A 299 3.08 8.03 16.49
N ALA A 300 2.34 7.76 15.41
CA ALA A 300 2.33 8.60 14.22
C ALA A 300 1.69 9.98 14.50
N ARG A 301 0.61 10.03 15.27
CA ARG A 301 0.01 11.30 15.72
C ARG A 301 0.97 12.13 16.56
N GLU A 302 1.60 11.52 17.55
CA GLU A 302 2.44 12.23 18.51
C GLU A 302 3.77 12.70 17.91
N LEU A 303 4.43 11.85 17.13
CA LEU A 303 5.80 12.12 16.67
C LEU A 303 5.85 12.71 15.27
N LEU A 304 4.99 12.24 14.34
CA LEU A 304 4.93 12.80 12.98
C LEU A 304 3.98 14.00 12.88
N GLY A 305 3.08 14.19 13.86
CA GLY A 305 1.97 15.15 13.74
C GLY A 305 0.93 14.69 12.71
N TRP A 306 0.91 13.40 12.37
CA TRP A 306 0.04 12.87 11.33
C TRP A 306 -1.32 12.49 11.92
N SER A 307 -2.40 13.09 11.42
CA SER A 307 -3.78 12.73 11.77
C SER A 307 -4.60 12.56 10.49
N PRO A 308 -5.22 11.38 10.26
CA PRO A 308 -5.99 11.13 9.05
C PRO A 308 -7.21 12.06 8.97
N GLN A 309 -7.46 12.63 7.80
CA GLN A 309 -8.56 13.57 7.55
C GLN A 309 -9.72 12.92 6.78
N TYR A 310 -9.44 11.88 6.00
CA TYR A 310 -10.38 11.29 5.04
C TYR A 310 -10.66 9.81 5.29
N SER A 311 -10.16 9.25 6.40
CA SER A 311 -10.17 7.81 6.65
C SER A 311 -11.41 7.28 7.36
N ASP A 312 -12.54 8.01 7.33
CA ASP A 312 -13.84 7.38 7.59
C ASP A 312 -14.30 6.59 6.36
N LEU A 313 -15.04 5.49 6.58
CA LEU A 313 -15.36 4.55 5.51
C LEU A 313 -16.27 5.17 4.43
N GLU A 314 -17.18 6.08 4.81
CA GLU A 314 -18.09 6.71 3.83
C GLU A 314 -17.30 7.62 2.87
N THR A 315 -16.37 8.43 3.39
CA THR A 315 -15.47 9.27 2.58
C THR A 315 -14.57 8.42 1.69
N ILE A 316 -13.93 7.38 2.23
CA ILE A 316 -13.10 6.43 1.47
C ILE A 316 -13.89 5.87 0.27
N VAL A 317 -15.08 5.32 0.53
CA VAL A 317 -15.90 4.70 -0.52
C VAL A 317 -16.40 5.76 -1.52
N THR A 318 -16.74 6.97 -1.05
CA THR A 318 -17.18 8.07 -1.90
C THR A 318 -16.11 8.50 -2.90
N HIS A 319 -14.89 8.80 -2.45
CA HIS A 319 -13.81 9.21 -3.35
C HIS A 319 -13.44 8.09 -4.33
N ALA A 320 -13.37 6.84 -3.85
CA ALA A 320 -13.15 5.70 -4.72
C ALA A 320 -14.28 5.60 -5.78
N PHE A 321 -15.54 5.66 -5.38
CA PHE A 321 -16.67 5.54 -6.30
C PHE A 321 -16.68 6.65 -7.36
N GLN A 322 -16.44 7.90 -6.96
CA GLN A 322 -16.33 9.04 -7.89
C GLN A 322 -15.26 8.79 -8.97
N TRP A 323 -14.08 8.30 -8.56
CA TRP A 323 -13.04 7.89 -9.49
C TRP A 323 -13.49 6.77 -10.43
N PHE A 324 -14.10 5.71 -9.90
CA PHE A 324 -14.53 4.57 -10.72
C PHE A 324 -15.68 4.91 -11.70
N GLN A 325 -16.51 5.91 -11.39
CA GLN A 325 -17.58 6.38 -12.29
C GLN A 325 -17.03 7.14 -13.49
N ASN A 326 -16.00 7.96 -13.28
CA ASN A 326 -15.42 8.79 -14.32
C ASN A 326 -13.89 8.81 -14.19
N PRO A 327 -13.21 7.70 -14.49
CA PRO A 327 -11.77 7.67 -14.37
C PRO A 327 -11.18 8.67 -15.38
N THR A 328 -10.29 9.55 -14.92
CA THR A 328 -9.64 10.52 -15.81
C THR A 328 -8.76 9.82 -16.85
N TRP A 329 -8.46 8.54 -16.67
CA TRP A 329 -7.68 7.72 -17.59
C TRP A 329 -8.51 6.57 -18.13
N LYS A 330 -8.34 6.27 -19.42
CA LYS A 330 -8.93 5.08 -20.02
C LYS A 330 -8.05 3.88 -19.71
N PHE A 331 -8.62 2.89 -19.02
CA PHE A 331 -7.97 1.60 -18.83
C PHE A 331 -8.95 0.47 -19.13
N THR A 332 -8.43 -0.61 -19.71
CA THR A 332 -9.20 -1.82 -19.99
C THR A 332 -8.93 -2.83 -18.88
N TYR A 333 -9.96 -3.19 -18.13
CA TYR A 333 -9.91 -4.42 -17.35
C TYR A 333 -9.83 -5.58 -18.35
N GLU A 334 -8.78 -6.39 -18.29
CA GLU A 334 -8.82 -7.68 -18.97
C GLU A 334 -10.02 -8.46 -18.42
N LYS A 335 -10.77 -9.14 -19.31
CA LYS A 335 -11.89 -9.97 -18.89
C LYS A 335 -11.35 -10.99 -17.89
N ILE A 336 -11.71 -10.83 -16.62
CA ILE A 336 -11.44 -11.82 -15.58
C ILE A 336 -12.06 -13.13 -16.08
N PRO A 337 -11.29 -14.21 -16.25
CA PRO A 337 -11.87 -15.50 -16.61
C PRO A 337 -12.93 -15.80 -15.57
N SER A 338 -14.17 -16.03 -16.01
CA SER A 338 -15.19 -16.58 -15.12
C SER A 338 -14.60 -17.85 -14.54
N SER A 339 -14.39 -17.90 -13.23
CA SER A 339 -13.96 -19.09 -12.50
C SER A 339 -15.12 -20.09 -12.46
N ASN A 340 -15.51 -20.58 -13.64
CA ASN A 340 -16.33 -21.74 -13.87
C ASN A 340 -15.54 -22.64 -14.83
N LYS A 341 -14.56 -23.33 -14.25
CA LYS A 341 -14.18 -24.67 -14.68
C LYS A 341 -13.90 -25.47 -13.41
N GLU A 342 -14.98 -25.84 -12.74
CA GLU A 342 -15.11 -27.25 -12.38
C GLU A 342 -15.04 -28.00 -13.70
N ASP A 343 -14.00 -28.80 -13.91
CA ASP A 343 -14.00 -29.86 -14.91
C ASP A 343 -12.97 -30.91 -14.49
N SER A 344 -13.53 -32.06 -14.10
CA SER A 344 -12.99 -33.41 -13.80
C SER A 344 -12.12 -33.60 -12.56
#